data_AF-A0A946WSH9-F1
#
_entry.id   AF-A0A946WSH9-F1
#
_cell.length_a   1.000
_cell.length_b   1.000
_cell.length_c   1.000
_cell.angle_alpha   90.00
_cell.angle_beta   90.00
_cell.angle_gamma   90.00
#
_symmetry.space_group_name_H-M   'P 1'
#
loop_
_entity.id
_entity.type
_entity.pdbx_description
1 polymer ?
#
loop_
_entity_poly.entity_id
_entity_poly.type
_entity_poly.pdbx_seq_one_letter_code
_entity_poly.pdbx_strand_id
1 'polypeptide(L)'
;MSYKLRNTLLLLALTCVFLIFSAYFLLIHFPNRVKEIEQRLVEIDKSVEEIPKRVDYLAEINKTLEDKEAFLSSVDKKIETENDLSDVLNYLNKIQVRFGTLKFEMSVVKEMQNIGYAYKVLSIMGEGKSQTVLGMIRAFDKGPKILNIESLSLRGIEGPTESGNLRTIIMPFTITMKAMFADLKDLPPISRTVYDVKPLRGPNVFLPLISARLQQNTEGLIEVERATLQAILSKKAIIIDHSGKIHTLKEGSEVYLGYLTKINLRKNRVEFTLNKGGVVEQFFLNMSFQQND
;
A
#
# COMPACT_ATOMS: atom_id res chain seq x y z
N MET A 1 -9.48 -100.95 -59.40
CA MET A 1 -10.59 -99.96 -59.38
C MET A 1 -10.78 -99.39 -60.78
N SER A 2 -12.01 -99.30 -61.28
CA SER A 2 -12.30 -98.65 -62.57
C SER A 2 -11.91 -97.16 -62.52
N TYR A 3 -11.24 -96.65 -63.55
CA TYR A 3 -10.77 -95.25 -63.67
C TYR A 3 -11.89 -94.23 -63.40
N LYS A 4 -13.13 -94.57 -63.75
CA LYS A 4 -14.33 -93.75 -63.48
C LYS A 4 -14.54 -93.55 -61.97
N LEU A 5 -14.41 -94.61 -61.18
CA LEU A 5 -14.67 -94.59 -59.74
C LEU A 5 -13.62 -93.77 -58.98
N ARG A 6 -12.35 -93.81 -59.43
CA ARG A 6 -11.27 -93.01 -58.85
C ARG A 6 -11.41 -91.52 -59.15
N ASN A 7 -11.78 -91.14 -60.38
CA ASN A 7 -12.03 -89.73 -60.72
C ASN A 7 -13.29 -89.17 -60.04
N THR A 8 -14.37 -89.95 -59.90
CA THR A 8 -15.57 -89.53 -59.15
C THR A 8 -15.27 -89.29 -57.67
N LEU A 9 -14.42 -90.13 -57.06
CA LEU A 9 -14.04 -89.99 -55.65
C LEU A 9 -13.12 -88.77 -55.43
N LEU A 10 -12.24 -88.47 -56.39
CA LEU A 10 -11.40 -87.28 -56.38
C LEU A 10 -12.24 -86.00 -56.54
N LEU A 11 -13.21 -86.01 -57.45
CA LEU A 11 -14.14 -84.89 -57.64
C LEU A 11 -14.99 -84.66 -56.38
N LEU A 12 -15.52 -85.74 -55.78
CA LEU A 12 -16.31 -85.69 -54.55
C LEU A 12 -15.49 -85.07 -53.41
N ALA A 13 -14.26 -85.55 -53.20
CA ALA A 13 -13.36 -85.01 -52.17
C ALA A 13 -13.07 -83.52 -52.38
N LEU A 14 -12.85 -83.09 -53.63
CA LEU A 14 -12.64 -81.68 -53.96
C LEU A 14 -13.89 -80.84 -53.64
N THR A 15 -15.10 -81.29 -54.01
CA THR A 15 -16.35 -80.61 -53.64
C THR A 15 -16.57 -80.54 -52.14
N CYS A 16 -16.23 -81.59 -51.38
CA CYS A 16 -16.32 -81.55 -49.93
C CYS A 16 -15.38 -80.50 -49.33
N VAL A 17 -14.16 -80.35 -49.86
CA VAL A 17 -13.23 -79.29 -49.42
C VAL A 17 -13.81 -77.90 -49.70
N PHE A 18 -14.37 -77.68 -50.90
CA PHE A 18 -15.02 -76.40 -51.22
C PHE A 18 -16.23 -76.11 -50.33
N LEU A 19 -17.04 -77.12 -50.00
CA LEU A 19 -18.19 -76.97 -49.11
C LEU A 19 -17.77 -76.65 -47.68
N ILE A 20 -16.74 -77.33 -47.16
CA ILE A 20 -16.21 -77.06 -45.81
C ILE A 20 -15.61 -75.65 -45.76
N PHE A 21 -14.85 -75.25 -46.78
CA PHE A 21 -14.26 -73.92 -46.86
C PHE A 21 -15.34 -72.83 -46.97
N SER A 22 -16.36 -73.06 -47.81
CA SER A 22 -17.51 -72.16 -47.95
C SER A 22 -18.32 -72.05 -46.66
N ALA A 23 -18.60 -73.18 -45.99
CA ALA A 23 -19.30 -73.20 -44.71
C ALA A 23 -18.50 -72.50 -43.61
N TYR A 24 -17.18 -72.66 -43.56
CA TYR A 24 -16.31 -71.94 -42.61
C TYR A 24 -16.38 -70.42 -42.81
N PHE A 25 -16.29 -69.95 -44.05
CA PHE A 25 -16.36 -68.52 -44.34
C PHE A 25 -17.75 -67.95 -44.05
N LEU A 26 -18.82 -68.65 -44.44
CA LEU A 26 -20.21 -68.21 -44.25
C LEU A 26 -20.68 -68.25 -42.80
N LEU A 27 -20.33 -69.30 -42.05
CA LEU A 27 -20.87 -69.51 -40.70
C LEU A 27 -19.98 -68.94 -39.59
N ILE A 28 -18.68 -68.74 -39.84
CA ILE A 28 -17.74 -68.34 -38.80
C ILE A 28 -17.03 -67.04 -39.17
N HIS A 29 -16.40 -66.97 -40.34
CA HIS A 29 -15.54 -65.82 -40.67
C HIS A 29 -16.33 -64.52 -40.89
N PHE A 30 -17.34 -64.53 -41.74
CA PHE A 30 -18.15 -63.35 -42.03
C PHE A 30 -18.98 -62.85 -40.83
N PRO A 31 -19.72 -63.68 -40.06
CA PRO A 31 -20.51 -63.17 -38.95
C PRO A 31 -19.66 -62.57 -37.83
N ASN A 32 -18.47 -63.14 -37.56
CA ASN A 32 -17.55 -62.56 -36.58
C ASN A 32 -17.03 -61.18 -37.02
N ARG A 33 -16.73 -61.01 -38.33
CA ARG A 33 -16.33 -59.72 -38.89
C ARG A 33 -17.46 -58.69 -38.86
N VAL A 34 -18.69 -59.10 -39.16
CA VAL A 34 -19.87 -58.22 -39.10
C VAL A 34 -20.09 -57.74 -37.67
N LYS A 35 -20.04 -58.64 -36.68
CA LYS A 35 -20.17 -58.29 -35.27
C LYS A 35 -19.08 -57.34 -34.78
N GLU A 36 -17.83 -57.55 -35.21
CA GLU A 36 -16.72 -56.64 -34.91
C GLU A 36 -16.94 -55.24 -35.51
N ILE A 37 -17.42 -55.16 -36.75
CA ILE A 37 -17.71 -53.89 -37.44
C ILE A 37 -18.90 -53.17 -36.78
N GLU A 38 -19.97 -53.90 -36.41
CA GLU A 38 -21.11 -53.34 -35.69
C GLU A 38 -20.72 -52.78 -34.32
N GLN A 39 -19.85 -53.49 -33.58
CA GLN A 39 -19.32 -53.01 -32.30
C GLN A 39 -18.51 -51.71 -32.47
N ARG A 40 -17.67 -51.66 -33.51
CA ARG A 40 -16.91 -50.44 -33.84
C ARG A 40 -17.83 -49.29 -34.25
N LEU A 41 -18.93 -49.54 -34.97
CA LEU A 41 -19.92 -48.53 -35.31
C LEU A 41 -20.59 -47.95 -34.06
N VAL A 42 -21.02 -48.81 -33.13
CA VAL A 42 -21.61 -48.36 -31.86
C VAL A 42 -20.62 -47.54 -31.02
N GLU A 43 -19.34 -47.92 -31.02
CA GLU A 43 -18.29 -47.16 -30.34
C GLU A 43 -18.03 -45.80 -31.00
N ILE A 44 -18.02 -45.76 -32.34
CA ILE A 44 -17.91 -44.52 -33.12
C ILE A 44 -19.12 -43.62 -32.84
N ASP A 45 -20.35 -44.13 -32.90
CA ASP A 45 -21.56 -43.35 -32.64
C ASP A 45 -21.57 -42.76 -31.22
N LYS A 46 -21.17 -43.54 -30.21
CA LYS A 46 -20.97 -43.03 -28.85
C LYS A 46 -19.93 -41.93 -28.79
N SER A 47 -18.79 -42.10 -29.47
CA SER A 47 -17.75 -41.08 -29.50
C SER A 47 -18.22 -39.79 -30.18
N VAL A 48 -19.05 -39.89 -31.23
CA VAL A 48 -19.65 -38.74 -31.93
C VAL A 48 -20.65 -38.01 -31.04
N GLU A 49 -21.46 -38.72 -30.26
CA GLU A 49 -22.39 -38.12 -29.30
C GLU A 49 -21.69 -37.41 -28.13
N GLU A 50 -20.48 -37.85 -27.76
CA GLU A 50 -19.66 -37.20 -26.73
C GLU A 50 -18.97 -35.92 -27.21
N ILE A 51 -18.76 -35.72 -28.53
CA ILE A 51 -18.06 -34.56 -29.07
C ILE A 51 -18.76 -33.23 -28.67
N PRO A 52 -20.08 -33.04 -28.90
CA PRO A 52 -20.77 -31.82 -28.48
C PRO A 52 -20.64 -31.55 -26.98
N LYS A 53 -20.76 -32.59 -26.14
CA LYS A 53 -20.63 -32.47 -24.67
C LYS A 53 -19.24 -31.98 -24.26
N ARG A 54 -18.18 -32.44 -24.94
CA ARG A 54 -16.81 -31.96 -24.71
C ARG A 54 -16.62 -30.52 -25.18
N VAL A 55 -17.23 -30.13 -26.31
CA VAL A 55 -17.20 -28.74 -26.80
C VAL A 55 -17.90 -27.80 -25.83
N ASP A 56 -19.09 -28.16 -25.35
CA ASP A 56 -19.85 -27.38 -24.38
C ASP A 56 -19.07 -27.23 -23.05
N TYR A 57 -18.46 -28.33 -22.58
CA TYR A 57 -17.62 -28.31 -21.39
C TYR A 57 -16.37 -27.42 -21.54
N LEU A 58 -15.71 -27.45 -22.71
CA LEU A 58 -14.59 -26.55 -23.01
C LEU A 58 -15.03 -25.09 -23.06
N ALA A 59 -16.21 -24.81 -23.62
CA ALA A 59 -16.78 -23.46 -23.64
C ALA A 59 -17.06 -22.95 -22.22
N GLU A 60 -17.58 -23.82 -21.33
CA GLU A 60 -17.79 -23.49 -19.91
C GLU A 60 -16.47 -23.23 -19.16
N ILE A 61 -15.45 -24.06 -19.38
CA ILE A 61 -14.12 -23.85 -18.80
C ILE A 61 -13.53 -22.53 -19.27
N ASN A 62 -13.56 -22.25 -20.58
CA ASN A 62 -13.00 -21.02 -21.13
C ASN A 62 -13.71 -19.78 -20.56
N LYS A 63 -15.04 -19.82 -20.49
CA LYS A 63 -15.80 -18.75 -19.86
C LYS A 63 -15.41 -18.56 -18.39
N THR A 64 -15.28 -19.65 -17.64
CA THR A 64 -14.84 -19.60 -16.24
C THR A 64 -13.43 -19.01 -16.12
N LEU A 65 -12.53 -19.37 -17.03
CA LEU A 65 -11.16 -18.86 -17.08
C LEU A 65 -11.15 -17.35 -17.37
N GLU A 66 -11.90 -16.90 -18.37
CA GLU A 66 -12.07 -15.47 -18.70
C GLU A 66 -12.62 -14.67 -17.51
N ASP A 67 -13.65 -15.19 -16.84
CA ASP A 67 -14.23 -14.55 -15.65
C ASP A 67 -13.21 -14.45 -14.49
N LYS A 68 -12.37 -15.47 -14.31
CA LYS A 68 -11.32 -15.48 -13.27
C LYS A 68 -10.17 -14.55 -13.62
N GLU A 69 -9.74 -14.50 -14.87
CA GLU A 69 -8.73 -13.56 -15.34
C GLU A 69 -9.20 -12.11 -15.19
N ALA A 70 -10.44 -11.83 -15.61
CA ALA A 70 -11.05 -10.51 -15.45
C ALA A 70 -11.14 -10.11 -13.97
N PHE A 71 -11.52 -11.05 -13.09
CA PHE A 71 -11.51 -10.82 -11.66
C PHE A 71 -10.10 -10.48 -11.16
N LEU A 72 -9.09 -11.29 -11.48
CA LEU A 72 -7.70 -11.07 -11.04
C LEU A 72 -7.13 -9.74 -11.54
N SER A 73 -7.42 -9.35 -12.78
CA SER A 73 -7.02 -8.05 -13.34
C SER A 73 -7.72 -6.86 -12.68
N SER A 74 -8.90 -7.08 -12.08
CA SER A 74 -9.66 -6.03 -11.38
C SER A 74 -9.18 -5.81 -9.94
N VAL A 75 -8.44 -6.75 -9.35
CA VAL A 75 -7.95 -6.63 -7.98
C VAL A 75 -6.83 -5.59 -7.89
N ASP A 76 -6.86 -4.80 -6.82
CA ASP A 76 -5.88 -3.75 -6.56
C ASP A 76 -4.45 -4.25 -6.29
N LYS A 77 -4.29 -5.54 -6.06
CA LYS A 77 -3.09 -6.19 -5.52
C LYS A 77 -2.68 -7.34 -6.44
N LYS A 78 -1.40 -7.37 -6.81
CA LYS A 78 -0.76 -8.42 -7.59
C LYS A 78 0.08 -9.33 -6.68
N ILE A 79 0.00 -10.62 -6.93
CA ILE A 79 0.94 -11.61 -6.40
C ILE A 79 2.21 -11.54 -7.23
N GLU A 80 3.34 -11.27 -6.58
CA GLU A 80 4.64 -11.26 -7.25
C GLU A 80 5.18 -12.68 -7.39
N THR A 81 5.81 -12.97 -8.52
CA THR A 81 6.36 -14.29 -8.85
C THR A 81 7.65 -14.56 -8.09
N GLU A 82 8.44 -13.52 -7.93
CA GLU A 82 9.64 -13.49 -7.10
C GLU A 82 9.67 -12.18 -6.31
N ASN A 83 10.40 -12.16 -5.21
CA ASN A 83 10.56 -10.97 -4.41
C ASN A 83 12.03 -10.77 -4.07
N ASP A 84 12.82 -10.35 -5.06
CA ASP A 84 14.15 -9.86 -4.78
C ASP A 84 14.07 -8.56 -3.97
N LEU A 85 15.03 -8.34 -3.08
CA LEU A 85 15.14 -7.10 -2.31
C LEU A 85 15.20 -5.88 -3.24
N SER A 86 15.83 -6.05 -4.41
CA SER A 86 15.92 -5.06 -5.48
C SER A 86 14.54 -4.61 -5.97
N ASP A 87 13.57 -5.50 -6.07
CA ASP A 87 12.22 -5.17 -6.55
C ASP A 87 11.43 -4.36 -5.53
N VAL A 88 11.61 -4.68 -4.24
CA VAL A 88 11.03 -3.89 -3.16
C VAL A 88 11.67 -2.50 -3.12
N LEU A 89 13.00 -2.41 -3.25
CA LEU A 89 13.71 -1.14 -3.33
C LEU A 89 13.23 -0.30 -4.53
N ASN A 90 13.09 -0.91 -5.70
CA ASN A 90 12.55 -0.25 -6.89
C ASN A 90 11.13 0.26 -6.65
N TYR A 91 10.30 -0.51 -5.95
CA TYR A 91 8.95 -0.07 -5.58
C TYR A 91 8.98 1.11 -4.59
N LEU A 92 9.85 1.06 -3.58
CA LEU A 92 10.07 2.17 -2.64
C LEU A 92 10.55 3.43 -3.37
N ASN A 93 11.42 3.30 -4.36
CA ASN A 93 11.85 4.43 -5.19
C ASN A 93 10.68 5.06 -5.96
N LYS A 94 9.78 4.25 -6.53
CA LYS A 94 8.56 4.77 -7.19
C LYS A 94 7.65 5.50 -6.19
N ILE A 95 7.54 5.00 -4.96
CA ILE A 95 6.83 5.70 -3.87
C ILE A 95 7.47 7.05 -3.58
N GLN A 96 8.80 7.11 -3.47
CA GLN A 96 9.51 8.36 -3.20
C GLN A 96 9.31 9.40 -4.32
N VAL A 97 9.35 8.97 -5.59
CA VAL A 97 9.05 9.85 -6.73
C VAL A 97 7.64 10.42 -6.64
N ARG A 98 6.67 9.63 -6.16
CA ARG A 98 5.26 10.04 -6.05
C ARG A 98 4.95 10.93 -4.84
N PHE A 99 5.48 10.60 -3.67
CA PHE A 99 5.08 11.22 -2.38
C PHE A 99 6.16 12.11 -1.76
N GLY A 100 7.39 12.08 -2.30
CA GLY A 100 8.54 12.82 -1.82
C GLY A 100 9.65 11.91 -1.27
N THR A 101 10.84 12.48 -1.14
CA THR A 101 12.04 11.76 -0.68
C THR A 101 11.97 11.44 0.81
N LEU A 102 12.37 10.22 1.16
CA LEU A 102 12.49 9.74 2.54
C LEU A 102 13.91 9.28 2.80
N LYS A 103 14.38 9.47 4.04
CA LYS A 103 15.62 8.86 4.51
C LYS A 103 15.25 7.61 5.27
N PHE A 104 15.65 6.44 4.79
CA PHE A 104 15.35 5.18 5.45
C PHE A 104 16.42 4.14 5.17
N GLU A 105 16.46 3.17 6.06
CA GLU A 105 17.17 1.91 5.94
C GLU A 105 16.15 0.78 5.85
N MET A 106 16.47 -0.24 5.06
CA MET A 106 15.66 -1.43 4.94
C MET A 106 16.53 -2.67 5.15
N SER A 107 16.02 -3.62 5.93
CA SER A 107 16.65 -4.92 6.13
C SER A 107 15.64 -6.06 6.05
N VAL A 108 16.12 -7.23 5.63
CA VAL A 108 15.36 -8.48 5.68
C VAL A 108 15.57 -9.09 7.06
N VAL A 109 14.48 -9.22 7.82
CA VAL A 109 14.50 -9.80 9.17
C VAL A 109 14.42 -11.32 9.10
N LYS A 110 13.53 -11.83 8.25
CA LYS A 110 13.25 -13.26 8.13
C LYS A 110 12.65 -13.58 6.76
N GLU A 111 12.90 -14.79 6.29
CA GLU A 111 12.20 -15.37 5.15
C GLU A 111 11.51 -16.66 5.59
N MET A 112 10.31 -16.89 5.05
CA MET A 112 9.50 -18.07 5.31
C MET A 112 8.92 -18.57 4.01
N GLN A 113 8.99 -19.89 3.83
CA GLN A 113 8.45 -20.57 2.66
C GLN A 113 7.37 -21.54 3.12
N ASN A 114 6.15 -21.33 2.62
CA ASN A 114 5.00 -22.18 2.86
C ASN A 114 4.61 -22.90 1.57
N ILE A 115 3.72 -23.89 1.68
CA ILE A 115 3.19 -24.58 0.49
C ILE A 115 2.32 -23.58 -0.29
N GLY A 116 2.73 -23.27 -1.52
CA GLY A 116 2.01 -22.40 -2.45
C GLY A 116 2.29 -20.90 -2.32
N TYR A 117 2.97 -20.44 -1.27
CA TYR A 117 3.39 -19.04 -1.14
C TYR A 117 4.57 -18.87 -0.19
N ALA A 118 5.30 -17.77 -0.34
CA ALA A 118 6.39 -17.39 0.53
C ALA A 118 6.28 -15.92 0.92
N TYR A 119 6.98 -15.54 2.00
CA TYR A 119 7.05 -14.14 2.39
C TYR A 119 8.39 -13.78 3.02
N LYS A 120 8.80 -12.53 2.77
CA LYS A 120 9.94 -11.88 3.42
C LYS A 120 9.42 -10.88 4.44
N VAL A 121 9.87 -10.98 5.68
CA VAL A 121 9.65 -9.98 6.72
C VAL A 121 10.70 -8.90 6.56
N LEU A 122 10.25 -7.69 6.26
CA LEU A 122 11.08 -6.51 6.04
C LEU A 122 10.93 -5.57 7.22
N SER A 123 12.04 -5.01 7.67
CA SER A 123 12.06 -3.89 8.61
C SER A 123 12.52 -2.64 7.87
N ILE A 124 11.70 -1.59 7.92
CA ILE A 124 12.01 -0.29 7.35
C ILE A 124 12.01 0.73 8.48
N MET A 125 13.15 1.38 8.68
CA MET A 125 13.34 2.40 9.71
C MET A 125 13.84 3.67 9.05
N GLY A 126 13.27 4.81 9.42
CA GLY A 126 13.67 6.06 8.80
C GLY A 126 12.93 7.25 9.37
N GLU A 127 13.08 8.38 8.70
CA GLU A 127 12.41 9.61 9.03
C GLU A 127 12.10 10.43 7.77
N GLY A 128 11.09 11.27 7.88
CA GLY A 128 10.74 12.19 6.81
C GLY A 128 9.63 13.15 7.18
N LYS A 129 9.23 13.98 6.23
CA LYS A 129 8.06 14.87 6.41
C LYS A 129 6.82 14.02 6.63
N SER A 130 5.98 14.42 7.58
CA SER A 130 4.71 13.76 7.91
C SER A 130 3.88 13.34 6.67
N GLN A 131 3.65 14.27 5.73
CA GLN A 131 2.88 13.99 4.51
C GLN A 131 3.50 12.89 3.64
N THR A 132 4.83 12.88 3.52
CA THR A 132 5.56 11.90 2.71
C THR A 132 5.51 10.51 3.35
N VAL A 133 5.74 10.41 4.67
CA VAL A 133 5.68 9.12 5.38
C VAL A 133 4.25 8.55 5.35
N LEU A 134 3.23 9.38 5.56
CA LEU A 134 1.84 8.98 5.43
C LEU A 134 1.48 8.55 3.99
N GLY A 135 2.02 9.24 2.98
CA GLY A 135 1.89 8.84 1.58
C GLY A 135 2.49 7.46 1.30
N MET A 136 3.68 7.18 1.84
CA MET A 136 4.31 5.86 1.76
C MET A 136 3.46 4.77 2.41
N ILE A 137 2.97 4.98 3.64
CA ILE A 137 2.10 4.02 4.32
C ILE A 137 0.85 3.72 3.50
N ARG A 138 0.26 4.76 2.89
CA ARG A 138 -0.90 4.60 2.00
C ARG A 138 -0.55 3.84 0.72
N ALA A 139 0.67 3.99 0.20
CA ALA A 139 1.14 3.22 -0.95
C ALA A 139 1.38 1.74 -0.61
N PHE A 140 1.74 1.41 0.64
CA PHE A 140 1.78 0.01 1.09
C PHE A 140 0.38 -0.59 1.17
N ASP A 141 -0.58 0.14 1.75
CA ASP A 141 -1.97 -0.32 1.89
C ASP A 141 -2.68 -0.40 0.53
N LYS A 142 -2.65 0.65 -0.29
CA LYS A 142 -3.46 0.79 -1.52
C LYS A 142 -2.72 0.60 -2.83
N GLY A 143 -1.41 0.38 -2.79
CA GLY A 143 -0.62 0.16 -4.00
C GLY A 143 -0.66 -1.29 -4.49
N PRO A 144 -0.06 -1.57 -5.67
CA PRO A 144 -0.20 -2.84 -6.37
C PRO A 144 0.46 -4.04 -5.70
N LYS A 145 1.46 -3.86 -4.82
CA LYS A 145 2.15 -4.97 -4.17
C LYS A 145 1.43 -5.43 -2.89
N ILE A 146 1.48 -6.73 -2.61
CA ILE A 146 0.99 -7.32 -1.35
C ILE A 146 2.06 -7.13 -0.26
N LEU A 147 1.96 -6.00 0.42
CA LEU A 147 2.81 -5.60 1.54
C LEU A 147 1.94 -5.48 2.79
N ASN A 148 1.99 -6.49 3.65
CA ASN A 148 1.16 -6.55 4.84
C ASN A 148 1.93 -5.94 6.02
N ILE A 149 1.49 -4.78 6.50
CA ILE A 149 2.08 -4.13 7.67
C ILE A 149 1.71 -4.94 8.93
N GLU A 150 2.72 -5.45 9.63
CA GLU A 150 2.56 -6.19 10.88
C GLU A 150 2.68 -5.27 12.10
N SER A 151 3.61 -4.33 12.03
CA SER A 151 3.83 -3.35 13.08
C SER A 151 4.15 -1.99 12.47
N LEU A 152 3.66 -0.95 13.13
CA LEU A 152 3.83 0.44 12.72
C LEU A 152 4.07 1.28 13.96
N SER A 153 5.25 1.88 14.06
CA SER A 153 5.58 2.88 15.07
C SER A 153 5.79 4.22 14.38
N LEU A 154 5.03 5.22 14.80
CA LEU A 154 5.09 6.59 14.27
C LEU A 154 5.16 7.57 15.43
N ARG A 155 6.01 8.59 15.31
CA ARG A 155 6.05 9.69 16.26
C ARG A 155 6.26 10.99 15.50
N GLY A 156 5.43 11.99 15.78
CA GLY A 156 5.67 13.36 15.30
C GLY A 156 6.62 14.07 16.24
N ILE A 157 7.74 14.58 15.72
CA ILE A 157 8.64 15.46 16.45
C ILE A 157 8.72 16.82 15.73
N GLU A 158 8.70 17.90 16.51
CA GLU A 158 8.95 19.23 15.97
C GLU A 158 10.42 19.34 15.55
N GLY A 159 10.65 19.49 14.24
CA GLY A 159 11.98 19.69 13.68
C GLY A 159 12.30 21.18 13.50
N PRO A 160 13.59 21.57 13.52
CA PRO A 160 13.99 22.92 13.15
C PRO A 160 13.70 23.16 11.66
N THR A 161 13.26 24.37 11.32
CA THR A 161 13.09 24.81 9.92
C THR A 161 14.29 25.67 9.53
N GLU A 162 14.85 25.46 8.34
CA GLU A 162 15.99 26.21 7.78
C GLU A 162 15.72 27.73 7.69
N SER A 163 14.46 28.16 7.75
CA SER A 163 14.02 29.55 7.58
C SER A 163 13.42 30.20 8.83
N GLY A 164 13.60 29.61 10.03
CA GLY A 164 13.19 30.21 11.31
C GLY A 164 11.68 30.30 11.57
N ASN A 165 10.84 30.25 10.54
CA ASN A 165 9.38 30.28 10.63
C ASN A 165 8.79 29.15 9.79
N LEU A 166 8.31 28.12 10.50
CA LEU A 166 7.20 27.19 10.20
C LEU A 166 7.45 25.88 10.96
N ARG A 167 6.38 25.31 11.55
CA ARG A 167 6.42 24.08 12.37
C ARG A 167 6.47 22.85 11.46
N THR A 168 7.65 22.41 11.04
CA THR A 168 7.76 21.16 10.27
C THR A 168 7.77 19.97 11.22
N ILE A 169 6.79 19.08 11.07
CA ILE A 169 6.78 17.80 11.79
C ILE A 169 7.61 16.80 10.99
N ILE A 170 8.76 16.44 11.56
CA ILE A 170 9.55 15.29 11.14
C ILE A 170 8.93 14.07 11.82
N MET A 171 8.75 12.99 11.07
CA MET A 171 8.12 11.78 11.54
C MET A 171 9.09 10.61 11.43
N PRO A 172 9.88 10.31 12.47
CA PRO A 172 10.55 9.03 12.59
C PRO A 172 9.51 7.90 12.57
N PHE A 173 9.87 6.84 11.86
CA PHE A 173 9.02 5.67 11.68
C PHE A 173 9.82 4.38 11.74
N THR A 174 9.14 3.34 12.22
CA THR A 174 9.60 1.95 12.12
C THR A 174 8.43 1.11 11.65
N ILE A 175 8.62 0.35 10.57
CA ILE A 175 7.60 -0.48 9.96
C ILE A 175 8.15 -1.88 9.80
N THR A 176 7.45 -2.88 10.33
CA THR A 176 7.69 -4.28 10.00
C THR A 176 6.56 -4.74 9.09
N MET A 177 6.91 -5.33 7.94
CA MET A 177 5.93 -5.80 6.97
C MET A 177 6.31 -7.12 6.33
N LYS A 178 5.30 -7.90 5.92
CA LYS A 178 5.46 -9.10 5.11
C LYS A 178 5.25 -8.76 3.64
N ALA A 179 6.29 -8.96 2.84
CA ALA A 179 6.21 -8.92 1.39
C ALA A 179 5.98 -10.33 0.85
N MET A 180 4.78 -10.58 0.33
CA MET A 180 4.33 -11.90 -0.12
C MET A 180 4.62 -12.12 -1.60
N PHE A 181 4.99 -13.36 -1.94
CA PHE A 181 5.24 -13.80 -3.31
C PHE A 181 4.88 -15.28 -3.46
N ALA A 182 4.60 -15.71 -4.69
CA ALA A 182 4.32 -17.09 -5.01
C ALA A 182 4.80 -17.40 -6.43
N ASP A 183 5.42 -18.55 -6.63
CA ASP A 183 5.85 -19.03 -7.94
C ASP A 183 4.63 -19.48 -8.75
N LEU A 184 3.95 -18.51 -9.35
CA LEU A 184 2.80 -18.69 -10.22
C LEU A 184 3.15 -18.18 -11.62
N LYS A 185 2.98 -19.04 -12.62
CA LYS A 185 3.13 -18.66 -14.02
C LYS A 185 1.82 -18.07 -14.53
N ASP A 186 1.92 -17.21 -15.54
CA ASP A 186 0.79 -16.74 -16.34
C ASP A 186 -0.30 -15.97 -15.56
N LEU A 187 0.09 -15.22 -14.53
CA LEU A 187 -0.81 -14.29 -13.87
C LEU A 187 -1.15 -13.12 -14.82
N PRO A 188 -2.44 -12.74 -14.95
CA PRO A 188 -2.81 -11.62 -15.80
C PRO A 188 -2.20 -10.31 -15.27
N PRO A 189 -1.84 -9.37 -16.16
CA PRO A 189 -1.31 -8.09 -15.73
C PRO A 189 -2.38 -7.30 -14.97
N ILE A 190 -1.96 -6.60 -13.92
CA ILE A 190 -2.82 -5.61 -13.25
C ILE A 190 -2.63 -4.24 -13.91
N SER A 191 -3.72 -3.48 -14.01
CA SER A 191 -3.71 -2.12 -14.57
C SER A 191 -3.21 -1.07 -13.57
N ARG A 192 -3.20 -1.40 -12.28
CA ARG A 192 -2.94 -0.45 -11.20
C ARG A 192 -1.46 -0.28 -10.90
N THR A 193 -1.05 0.96 -10.69
CA THR A 193 0.30 1.36 -10.34
C THR A 193 0.33 2.13 -9.02
N VAL A 194 1.53 2.45 -8.53
CA VAL A 194 1.66 3.31 -7.34
C VAL A 194 1.15 4.73 -7.58
N TYR A 195 1.11 5.18 -8.84
CA TYR A 195 0.67 6.54 -9.21
C TYR A 195 -0.84 6.72 -9.06
N ASP A 196 -1.60 5.62 -9.13
CA ASP A 196 -3.05 5.60 -8.93
C ASP A 196 -3.45 5.75 -7.46
N VAL A 197 -2.48 5.59 -6.53
CA VAL A 197 -2.71 5.81 -5.11
C VAL A 197 -2.91 7.29 -4.85
N LYS A 198 -4.13 7.65 -4.42
CA LYS A 198 -4.47 9.03 -4.04
C LYS A 198 -3.72 9.44 -2.76
N PRO A 199 -3.06 10.62 -2.75
CA PRO A 199 -2.41 11.14 -1.55
C PRO A 199 -3.43 11.44 -0.46
N LEU A 200 -2.99 11.36 0.80
CA LEU A 200 -3.80 11.78 1.94
C LEU A 200 -4.05 13.30 1.87
N ARG A 201 -5.32 13.69 1.88
CA ARG A 201 -5.77 15.07 2.00
C ARG A 201 -6.45 15.22 3.35
N GLY A 202 -5.98 16.14 4.17
CA GLY A 202 -6.53 16.38 5.51
C GLY A 202 -5.54 17.10 6.42
N PRO A 203 -6.00 17.59 7.58
CA PRO A 203 -5.12 18.19 8.57
C PRO A 203 -4.12 17.15 9.09
N ASN A 204 -2.89 17.58 9.36
CA ASN A 204 -1.87 16.71 9.94
C ASN A 204 -2.17 16.48 11.42
N VAL A 205 -2.60 15.26 11.76
CA VAL A 205 -2.92 14.85 13.14
C VAL A 205 -1.72 14.80 14.08
N PHE A 206 -0.50 14.86 13.54
CA PHE A 206 0.75 14.91 14.31
C PHE A 206 1.22 16.33 14.61
N LEU A 207 0.47 17.37 14.19
CA LEU A 207 0.74 18.73 14.63
C LEU A 207 0.38 18.85 16.12
N PRO A 208 1.32 19.23 16.98
CA PRO A 208 1.02 19.42 18.38
C PRO A 208 0.13 20.66 18.57
N LEU A 209 -0.85 20.56 19.46
CA LEU A 209 -1.68 21.69 19.87
C LEU A 209 -0.85 22.73 20.63
N ILE A 210 0.11 22.26 21.44
CA ILE A 210 1.05 23.07 22.20
C ILE A 210 2.46 22.72 21.73
N SER A 211 3.16 23.70 21.17
CA SER A 211 4.53 23.54 20.71
C SER A 211 5.49 23.36 21.88
N ALA A 212 6.46 22.47 21.71
CA ALA A 212 7.51 22.25 22.70
C ALA A 212 8.57 23.35 22.66
N ARG A 213 8.69 24.05 21.52
CA ARG A 213 9.62 25.16 21.32
C ARG A 213 8.86 26.44 20.99
N LEU A 214 9.25 27.52 21.66
CA LEU A 214 8.77 28.86 21.35
C LEU A 214 9.49 29.41 20.11
N GLN A 215 8.78 30.19 19.31
CA GLN A 215 9.37 30.88 18.16
C GLN A 215 10.45 31.84 18.64
N GLN A 216 11.61 31.86 17.99
CA GLN A 216 12.69 32.77 18.38
C GLN A 216 12.30 34.24 18.15
N ASN A 217 12.82 35.13 18.99
CA ASN A 217 12.60 36.57 18.88
C ASN A 217 13.46 37.20 17.77
N THR A 218 13.22 36.83 16.51
CA THR A 218 14.02 37.28 15.35
C THR A 218 13.86 38.77 15.04
N GLU A 219 12.74 39.37 15.45
CA GLU A 219 12.40 40.76 15.21
C GLU A 219 12.88 41.70 16.35
N GLY A 220 13.47 41.14 17.40
CA GLY A 220 13.95 41.92 18.55
C GLY A 220 12.81 42.64 19.29
N LEU A 221 11.62 42.03 19.33
CA LEU A 221 10.46 42.53 20.05
C LEU A 221 10.72 42.50 21.56
N ILE A 222 10.03 43.35 22.32
CA ILE A 222 10.21 43.40 23.78
C ILE A 222 9.73 42.11 24.47
N GLU A 223 10.58 41.53 25.30
CA GLU A 223 10.26 40.38 26.16
C GLU A 223 9.65 40.86 27.48
N VAL A 224 8.31 40.96 27.53
CA VAL A 224 7.60 41.59 28.67
C VAL A 224 7.81 40.88 30.01
N GLU A 225 8.11 39.58 30.00
CA GLU A 225 8.35 38.79 31.21
C GLU A 225 9.63 39.18 31.94
N ARG A 226 10.58 39.79 31.22
CA ARG A 226 11.86 40.26 31.75
C ARG A 226 11.95 41.79 31.76
N ALA A 227 10.81 42.45 31.57
CA ALA A 227 10.73 43.89 31.48
C ALA A 227 10.12 44.51 32.74
N THR A 228 10.37 45.79 32.97
CA THR A 228 9.86 46.55 34.11
C THR A 228 9.02 47.72 33.64
N LEU A 229 7.83 47.88 34.21
CA LEU A 229 6.96 49.03 33.94
C LEU A 229 7.44 50.22 34.78
N GLN A 230 7.90 51.27 34.10
CA GLN A 230 8.41 52.48 34.74
C GLN A 230 7.34 53.56 34.91
N ALA A 231 6.53 53.76 33.88
CA ALA A 231 5.49 54.79 33.92
C ALA A 231 4.29 54.42 33.05
N ILE A 232 3.12 54.91 33.46
CA ILE A 232 1.91 54.89 32.65
C ILE A 232 1.49 56.35 32.40
N LEU A 233 1.41 56.71 31.12
CA LEU A 233 0.81 57.93 30.62
C LEU A 233 -0.60 57.59 30.09
N SER A 234 -1.45 58.60 29.87
CA SER A 234 -2.88 58.43 29.59
C SER A 234 -3.24 57.32 28.58
N LYS A 235 -2.42 57.10 27.54
CA LYS A 235 -2.59 56.04 26.53
C LYS A 235 -1.29 55.30 26.18
N LYS A 236 -0.24 55.46 26.99
CA LYS A 236 1.09 54.92 26.69
C LYS A 236 1.70 54.33 27.94
N ALA A 237 2.44 53.23 27.78
CA ALA A 237 3.23 52.63 28.83
C ALA A 237 4.71 52.76 28.49
N ILE A 238 5.52 53.20 29.46
CA ILE A 238 6.97 53.25 29.34
C ILE A 238 7.54 52.05 30.08
N ILE A 239 8.25 51.20 29.35
CA ILE A 239 8.76 49.92 29.82
C ILE A 239 10.25 49.86 29.54
N ILE A 240 11.03 49.37 30.50
CA ILE A 240 12.45 49.08 30.31
C ILE A 240 12.61 47.57 30.17
N ASP A 241 13.24 47.13 29.08
CA ASP A 241 13.55 45.71 28.87
C ASP A 241 14.80 45.26 29.66
N HIS A 242 15.11 43.97 29.61
CA HIS A 242 16.26 43.38 30.28
C HIS A 242 17.63 43.91 29.78
N SER A 243 17.66 44.55 28.60
CA SER A 243 18.86 45.19 28.06
C SER A 243 19.02 46.65 28.49
N GLY A 244 18.06 47.18 29.26
CA GLY A 244 18.02 48.58 29.69
C GLY A 244 17.43 49.53 28.64
N LYS A 245 16.91 49.02 27.52
CA LYS A 245 16.31 49.84 26.47
C LYS A 245 14.90 50.25 26.87
N ILE A 246 14.61 51.54 26.69
CA ILE A 246 13.29 52.12 26.96
C ILE A 246 12.39 51.92 25.74
N HIS A 247 11.21 51.35 25.97
CA HIS A 247 10.15 51.15 24.99
C HIS A 247 8.91 51.92 25.40
N THR A 248 8.27 52.56 24.42
CA THR A 248 6.97 53.22 24.61
C THR A 248 5.90 52.45 23.86
N LEU A 249 5.01 51.77 24.59
CA LEU A 249 3.95 50.94 24.02
C LEU A 249 2.59 51.64 24.13
N LYS A 250 1.71 51.34 23.17
CA LYS A 250 0.28 51.69 23.19
C LYS A 250 -0.54 50.41 23.12
N GLU A 251 -1.81 50.45 23.50
CA GLU A 251 -2.70 49.29 23.30
C GLU A 251 -2.66 48.84 21.83
N GLY A 252 -2.51 47.54 21.61
CA GLY A 252 -2.26 46.92 20.31
C GLY A 252 -0.79 46.86 19.87
N SER A 253 0.16 47.43 20.63
CA SER A 253 1.59 47.28 20.34
C SER A 253 2.04 45.82 20.44
N GLU A 254 2.77 45.36 19.43
CA GLU A 254 3.37 44.03 19.39
C GLU A 254 4.48 43.89 20.42
N VAL A 255 4.53 42.72 21.05
CA VAL A 255 5.58 42.31 21.97
C VAL A 255 5.97 40.87 21.63
N TYR A 256 7.09 40.39 22.18
CA TYR A 256 7.48 39.02 21.92
C TYR A 256 6.39 38.05 22.38
N LEU A 257 5.94 37.20 21.44
CA LEU A 257 4.84 36.24 21.59
C LEU A 257 3.45 36.87 21.83
N GLY A 258 3.21 38.15 21.58
CA GLY A 258 1.89 38.72 21.83
C GLY A 258 1.73 40.21 21.58
N TYR A 259 0.81 40.83 22.31
CA TYR A 259 0.55 42.26 22.22
C TYR A 259 0.07 42.85 23.55
N LEU A 260 0.25 44.17 23.70
CA LEU A 260 -0.32 44.92 24.82
C LEU A 260 -1.83 45.05 24.63
N THR A 261 -2.63 44.45 25.52
CA THR A 261 -4.09 44.48 25.42
C THR A 261 -4.73 45.64 26.15
N LYS A 262 -4.18 46.04 27.30
CA LYS A 262 -4.82 47.06 28.13
C LYS A 262 -3.85 47.85 28.98
N ILE A 263 -4.07 49.16 29.06
CA ILE A 263 -3.37 50.06 29.98
C ILE A 263 -4.35 50.50 31.06
N ASN A 264 -4.10 50.13 32.32
CA ASN A 264 -4.97 50.47 33.44
C ASN A 264 -4.29 51.43 34.41
N LEU A 265 -4.56 52.73 34.22
CA LEU A 265 -4.03 53.81 35.06
C LEU A 265 -4.50 53.69 36.52
N ARG A 266 -5.77 53.30 36.76
CA ARG A 266 -6.31 53.19 38.12
C ARG A 266 -5.64 52.09 38.95
N LYS A 267 -5.20 51.02 38.28
CA LYS A 267 -4.53 49.88 38.92
C LYS A 267 -3.00 49.93 38.78
N ASN A 268 -2.45 51.01 38.22
CA ASN A 268 -1.02 51.16 37.90
C ASN A 268 -0.41 49.92 37.24
N ARG A 269 -1.14 49.32 36.29
CA ARG A 269 -0.72 48.09 35.62
C ARG A 269 -1.04 48.10 34.14
N VAL A 270 -0.26 47.33 33.39
CA VAL A 270 -0.50 47.03 31.99
C VAL A 270 -0.70 45.53 31.81
N GLU A 271 -1.56 45.17 30.87
CA GLU A 271 -1.96 43.79 30.57
C GLU A 271 -1.53 43.44 29.15
N PHE A 272 -0.92 42.27 29.01
CA PHE A 272 -0.51 41.68 27.74
C PHE A 272 -1.25 40.38 27.55
N THR A 273 -1.51 40.03 26.30
CA THR A 273 -1.93 38.69 25.92
C THR A 273 -0.81 38.05 25.11
N LEU A 274 -0.27 36.96 25.65
CA LEU A 274 0.85 36.21 25.09
C LEU A 274 0.36 34.85 24.61
N ASN A 275 0.81 34.41 23.43
CA ASN A 275 0.59 33.07 22.89
C ASN A 275 1.90 32.28 22.93
N LYS A 276 2.08 31.52 24.00
CA LYS A 276 3.26 30.68 24.22
C LYS A 276 3.08 29.32 23.55
N GLY A 277 3.33 29.29 22.25
CA GLY A 277 3.32 28.04 21.49
C GLY A 277 1.95 27.37 21.39
N GLY A 278 0.84 28.09 21.62
CA GLY A 278 -0.52 27.56 21.62
C GLY A 278 -1.27 27.81 22.93
N VAL A 279 -0.57 28.14 24.02
CA VAL A 279 -1.18 28.52 25.31
C VAL A 279 -1.32 30.03 25.36
N VAL A 280 -2.57 30.51 25.42
CA VAL A 280 -2.86 31.94 25.56
C VAL A 280 -2.89 32.31 27.04
N GLU A 281 -2.02 33.23 27.45
CA GLU A 281 -1.87 33.68 28.82
C GLU A 281 -2.01 35.21 28.91
N GLN A 282 -2.57 35.68 30.03
CA GLN A 282 -2.55 37.08 30.38
C GLN A 282 -1.36 37.37 31.30
N PHE A 283 -0.52 38.32 30.91
CA PHE A 283 0.63 38.74 31.69
C PHE A 283 0.45 40.19 32.15
N PHE A 284 0.79 40.48 33.40
CA PHE A 284 0.61 41.80 33.99
C PHE A 284 1.95 42.37 34.44
N LEU A 285 2.27 43.59 34.01
CA LEU A 285 3.32 44.37 34.62
C LEU A 285 2.69 45.43 35.52
N ASN A 286 3.11 45.44 36.79
CA ASN A 286 2.72 46.45 37.77
C ASN A 286 3.85 47.46 37.91
N MET A 287 3.50 48.71 38.20
CA MET A 287 4.48 49.75 38.45
C MET A 287 5.23 49.45 39.75
N SER A 288 6.54 49.29 39.69
CA SER A 288 7.38 49.15 40.87
C SER A 288 7.65 50.53 41.46
N PHE A 289 7.02 50.84 42.60
CA PHE A 289 7.45 51.98 43.40
C PHE A 289 8.75 51.58 44.10
N GLN A 290 9.88 52.09 43.63
CA GLN A 290 11.10 52.06 44.45
C GLN A 290 10.83 52.91 45.69
N GLN A 291 10.69 52.26 46.84
CA GLN A 291 10.87 52.88 48.14
C GLN A 291 12.34 53.29 48.21
N ASN A 292 12.61 54.58 48.00
CA ASN A 292 13.85 55.18 48.45
C ASN A 292 13.72 55.33 49.97
N ASP A 293 14.40 54.46 50.71
CA ASP A 293 14.81 54.72 52.09
C ASP A 293 16.09 55.58 52.09
#